data_AF-A0A4R2KD94-F1
#
_entry.id   AF-A0A4R2KD94-F1
#
_cell.length_a   1.000
_cell.length_b   1.000
_cell.length_c   1.000
_cell.angle_alpha   90.00
_cell.angle_beta   90.00
_cell.angle_gamma   90.00
#
_symmetry.space_group_name_H-M   'P 1'
#
loop_
_entity.id
_entity.type
_entity.pdbx_description
1 polymer ?
#
loop_
_entity_poly.entity_id
_entity_poly.type
_entity_poly.pdbx_seq_one_letter_code
_entity_poly.pdbx_strand_id
1 'polypeptide(L)'
;MLYPQRVGALHLAAAGRYCLPDETMAYPYGLAADDDGKTMLWARRMRARLRAFLNRPVHLYIGTEDTARDETLRQAPALDALQGSTRHARAHHDAAALWAAAQAAGLPDRVSLTELPGCTHDVAWTIDTAGLARMVAAPGRAARRLAAAV
;
A
#
# COMPACT_ATOMS: atom_id res chain seq x y z
N MET A 1 9.17 2.12 1.80
CA MET A 1 9.81 2.16 3.14
C MET A 1 11.32 2.39 3.18
N LEU A 2 12.13 1.91 2.23
CA LEU A 2 13.60 1.84 2.41
C LEU A 2 14.34 3.17 2.47
N TYR A 3 13.92 4.13 1.64
CA TYR A 3 14.58 5.45 1.48
C TYR A 3 13.56 6.60 1.58
N PRO A 4 12.84 6.74 2.71
CA PRO A 4 11.74 7.71 2.81
C PRO A 4 12.21 9.16 2.64
N GLN A 5 13.47 9.46 2.97
CA GLN A 5 14.07 10.78 2.78
C GLN A 5 14.33 11.15 1.31
N ARG A 6 14.26 10.18 0.38
CA ARG A 6 14.50 10.43 -1.06
C ARG A 6 13.22 10.65 -1.87
N VAL A 7 12.06 10.51 -1.23
CA VAL A 7 10.74 10.60 -1.89
C VAL A 7 9.88 11.65 -1.19
N GLY A 8 9.29 12.56 -1.98
CA GLY A 8 8.38 13.59 -1.46
C GLY A 8 7.01 13.02 -1.08
N ALA A 9 6.50 12.12 -1.92
CA ALA A 9 5.28 11.33 -1.72
C ALA A 9 5.44 9.98 -2.42
N LEU A 10 4.68 8.97 -1.99
CA LEU A 10 4.61 7.66 -2.64
C LEU A 10 3.21 7.46 -3.21
N HIS A 11 3.13 7.03 -4.47
CA HIS A 11 1.89 6.69 -5.15
C HIS A 11 1.96 5.22 -5.57
N LEU A 12 1.02 4.40 -5.10
CA LEU A 12 0.91 2.97 -5.38
C LEU A 12 -0.42 2.71 -6.06
N ALA A 13 -0.41 2.21 -7.29
CA ALA A 13 -1.61 1.85 -8.03
C ALA A 13 -1.66 0.33 -8.22
N ALA A 14 -2.73 -0.31 -7.77
CA ALA A 14 -3.03 -1.72 -8.00
C ALA A 14 -1.85 -2.68 -7.74
N ALA A 15 -1.11 -2.50 -6.63
CA ALA A 15 0.03 -3.35 -6.36
C ALA A 15 -0.42 -4.79 -6.08
N GLY A 16 0.29 -5.75 -6.69
CA GLY A 16 -0.02 -7.18 -6.53
C GLY A 16 0.23 -7.72 -5.13
N ARG A 17 1.10 -7.08 -4.33
CA ARG A 17 1.39 -7.40 -2.92
C ARG A 17 2.06 -6.21 -2.24
N TYR A 18 2.02 -6.18 -0.92
CA TYR A 18 2.61 -5.10 -0.11
C TYR A 18 3.66 -5.63 0.87
N CYS A 19 4.54 -4.75 1.32
CA CYS A 19 5.43 -4.98 2.46
C CYS A 19 4.83 -4.19 3.62
N LEU A 20 4.13 -4.91 4.49
CA LEU A 20 3.36 -4.34 5.58
C LEU A 20 4.29 -3.76 6.66
N PRO A 21 3.83 -2.76 7.43
CA PRO A 21 4.54 -2.24 8.59
C PRO A 21 4.46 -3.22 9.80
N ASP A 22 4.70 -4.51 9.58
CA ASP A 22 4.57 -5.58 10.57
C ASP A 22 5.94 -6.16 10.92
N GLU A 23 6.37 -6.01 12.17
CA GLU A 23 7.66 -6.49 12.66
C GLU A 23 7.71 -7.99 13.00
N THR A 24 6.57 -8.68 12.95
CA THR A 24 6.43 -10.12 13.21
C THR A 24 6.41 -10.96 11.93
N MET A 25 6.12 -10.33 10.79
CA MET A 25 6.03 -10.98 9.49
C MET A 25 7.35 -10.87 8.70
N ALA A 26 7.84 -12.00 8.16
CA ALA A 26 9.11 -12.03 7.42
C ALA A 26 9.09 -11.14 6.16
N TYR A 27 10.22 -10.51 5.87
CA TYR A 27 10.46 -9.84 4.60
C TYR A 27 10.38 -10.86 3.44
N PRO A 28 9.78 -10.52 2.27
CA PRO A 28 9.33 -9.20 1.82
C PRO A 28 7.89 -8.81 2.18
N TYR A 29 7.18 -9.62 2.97
CA TYR A 29 5.77 -9.37 3.30
C TYR A 29 5.60 -8.47 4.54
N GLY A 30 6.56 -8.51 5.46
CA GLY A 30 6.71 -7.57 6.58
C GLY A 30 8.15 -7.16 6.82
N LEU A 31 8.50 -6.92 8.08
CA LEU A 31 9.76 -6.34 8.54
C LEU A 31 10.55 -7.25 9.47
N ALA A 32 10.14 -8.51 9.65
CA ALA A 32 10.93 -9.54 10.33
C ALA A 32 11.98 -10.14 9.39
N ALA A 33 13.01 -10.77 9.95
CA ALA A 33 13.93 -11.58 9.16
C ALA A 33 13.24 -12.88 8.72
N ASP A 34 13.73 -13.47 7.63
CA ASP A 34 13.47 -14.86 7.28
C ASP A 34 14.32 -15.81 8.13
N ASP A 35 13.93 -17.10 8.14
CA ASP A 35 14.60 -18.14 8.92
C ASP A 35 16.06 -18.36 8.49
N ASP A 36 16.40 -18.10 7.23
CA ASP A 36 17.75 -18.25 6.69
C ASP A 36 18.61 -16.97 6.79
N GLY A 37 18.04 -15.89 7.34
CA GLY A 37 18.70 -14.61 7.59
C GLY A 37 19.10 -13.82 6.35
N LYS A 38 18.80 -14.30 5.13
CA LYS A 38 19.22 -13.65 3.87
C LYS A 38 18.62 -12.27 3.72
N THR A 39 17.44 -12.02 4.27
CA THR A 39 16.75 -10.74 4.15
C THR A 39 16.86 -9.87 5.40
N MET A 40 17.57 -10.33 6.44
CA MET A 40 17.72 -9.63 7.72
C MET A 40 18.22 -8.19 7.57
N LEU A 41 19.19 -7.93 6.67
CA LEU A 41 19.71 -6.58 6.45
C LEU A 41 18.64 -5.64 5.90
N TRP A 42 17.82 -6.13 4.96
CA TRP A 42 16.72 -5.37 4.37
C TRP A 42 15.62 -5.11 5.37
N ALA A 43 15.19 -6.14 6.09
CA ALA A 43 14.19 -6.06 7.15
C ALA A 43 14.58 -5.03 8.22
N ARG A 44 15.82 -5.11 8.74
CA ARG A 44 16.36 -4.14 9.72
C ARG A 44 16.38 -2.72 9.19
N ARG A 45 16.77 -2.52 7.92
CA ARG A 45 16.84 -1.19 7.32
C ARG A 45 15.44 -0.59 7.09
N MET A 46 14.48 -1.40 6.66
CA MET A 46 13.09 -0.97 6.52
C MET A 46 12.48 -0.59 7.87
N ARG A 47 12.66 -1.44 8.90
CA ARG A 47 12.21 -1.18 10.27
C ARG A 47 12.76 0.12 10.85
N ALA A 48 14.08 0.32 10.75
CA ALA A 48 14.74 1.55 11.21
C ALA A 48 14.24 2.83 10.49
N ARG A 49 13.57 2.68 9.35
CA ARG A 49 13.02 3.79 8.55
C ARG A 49 11.50 3.87 8.58
N LEU A 50 10.82 2.94 9.27
CA LEU A 50 9.36 2.86 9.30
C LEU A 50 8.74 4.18 9.78
N ARG A 51 9.18 4.71 10.92
CA ARG A 51 8.63 5.97 11.44
C ARG A 51 8.81 7.15 10.46
N ALA A 52 9.97 7.24 9.79
CA ALA A 52 10.21 8.29 8.80
C ALA A 52 9.34 8.10 7.55
N PHE A 53 9.09 6.85 7.15
CA PHE A 53 8.18 6.49 6.06
C PHE A 53 6.71 6.83 6.38
N LEU A 54 6.22 6.48 7.58
CA LEU A 54 4.85 6.79 8.02
C LEU A 54 4.57 8.30 8.04
N ASN A 55 5.61 9.13 8.20
CA ASN A 55 5.48 10.58 8.13
C ASN A 55 5.57 11.15 6.69
N ARG A 56 5.56 10.31 5.64
CA ARG A 56 5.46 10.74 4.24
C ARG A 56 4.02 10.56 3.73
N PRO A 57 3.56 11.42 2.80
CA PRO A 57 2.33 11.14 2.06
C PRO A 57 2.43 9.81 1.30
N VAL A 58 1.45 8.94 1.50
CA VAL A 58 1.29 7.69 0.75
C VAL A 58 -0.11 7.65 0.17
N HIS A 59 -0.20 7.47 -1.14
CA HIS A 59 -1.45 7.42 -1.89
C HIS A 59 -1.60 6.05 -2.53
N LEU A 60 -2.61 5.31 -2.10
CA LEU A 60 -3.01 4.05 -2.71
C LEU A 60 -4.18 4.30 -3.65
N TYR A 61 -4.11 3.72 -4.84
CA TYR A 61 -5.16 3.75 -5.86
C TYR A 61 -5.52 2.32 -6.23
N ILE A 62 -6.82 2.03 -6.24
CA ILE A 62 -7.29 0.68 -6.53
C ILE A 62 -8.62 0.71 -7.27
N GLY A 63 -8.74 -0.09 -8.33
CA GLY A 63 -10.00 -0.23 -9.04
C GLY A 63 -11.01 -1.03 -8.22
N THR A 64 -12.28 -0.62 -8.21
CA THR A 64 -13.34 -1.36 -7.50
C THR A 64 -13.59 -2.74 -8.09
N GLU A 65 -13.21 -2.94 -9.36
CA GLU A 65 -13.35 -4.20 -10.09
C GLU A 65 -12.01 -4.95 -10.25
N ASP A 66 -10.93 -4.51 -9.58
CA ASP A 66 -9.65 -5.25 -9.51
C ASP A 66 -9.74 -6.40 -8.48
N THR A 67 -10.73 -7.25 -8.69
CA THR A 67 -11.11 -8.40 -7.85
C THR A 67 -10.78 -9.73 -8.52
N ALA A 68 -10.29 -9.71 -9.77
CA ALA A 68 -9.91 -10.90 -10.49
C ALA A 68 -8.70 -11.61 -9.86
N ARG A 69 -8.73 -12.94 -9.86
CA ARG A 69 -7.59 -13.80 -9.51
C ARG A 69 -6.93 -14.30 -10.80
N ASP A 70 -6.29 -13.37 -11.49
CA ASP A 70 -5.55 -13.65 -12.73
C ASP A 70 -4.16 -14.26 -12.48
N GLU A 71 -3.49 -14.68 -13.55
CA GLU A 71 -2.17 -15.32 -13.53
C GLU A 71 -1.03 -14.38 -13.08
N THR A 72 -1.23 -13.06 -13.18
CA THR A 72 -0.24 -12.06 -12.78
C THR A 72 -0.34 -11.73 -11.29
N LEU A 73 -1.44 -12.12 -10.63
CA LEU A 73 -1.60 -12.03 -9.19
C LEU A 73 -0.92 -13.22 -8.51
N ARG A 74 -0.13 -12.96 -7.47
CA ARG A 74 0.41 -14.04 -6.64
C ARG A 74 -0.70 -14.66 -5.77
N GLN A 75 -1.02 -15.93 -6.01
CA GLN A 75 -2.11 -16.67 -5.35
C GLN A 75 -1.61 -17.68 -4.29
N ALA A 76 -0.69 -17.26 -3.43
CA ALA A 76 -0.20 -18.13 -2.36
C ALA A 76 -1.18 -18.11 -1.17
N PRO A 77 -1.70 -19.26 -0.68
CA PRO A 77 -2.70 -19.27 0.40
C PRO A 77 -2.28 -18.52 1.66
N ALA A 78 -1.00 -18.63 2.06
CA ALA A 78 -0.46 -17.88 3.19
C ALA A 78 -0.48 -16.36 2.97
N LEU A 79 -0.21 -15.90 1.74
CA LEU A 79 -0.28 -14.47 1.40
C LEU A 79 -1.74 -14.00 1.33
N ASP A 80 -2.63 -14.82 0.80
CA ASP A 80 -4.07 -14.51 0.72
C ASP A 80 -4.69 -14.35 2.11
N ALA A 81 -4.29 -15.19 3.06
CA ALA A 81 -4.72 -15.08 4.45
C ALA A 81 -4.21 -13.79 5.13
N LEU A 82 -3.02 -13.32 4.75
CA LEU A 82 -2.39 -12.15 5.35
C LEU A 82 -2.86 -10.84 4.74
N GLN A 83 -2.91 -10.73 3.41
CA GLN A 83 -3.18 -9.47 2.72
C GLN A 83 -4.54 -9.46 1.99
N GLY A 84 -5.19 -10.61 1.84
CA GLY A 84 -6.41 -10.76 1.03
C GLY A 84 -6.14 -11.42 -0.33
N SER A 85 -7.20 -11.98 -0.92
CA SER A 85 -7.13 -12.82 -2.12
C SER A 85 -7.14 -12.07 -3.46
N THR A 86 -7.32 -10.74 -3.44
CA THR A 86 -7.42 -9.86 -4.62
C THR A 86 -6.57 -8.61 -4.43
N ARG A 87 -6.21 -7.90 -5.51
CA ARG A 87 -5.49 -6.62 -5.39
C ARG A 87 -6.32 -5.57 -4.66
N HIS A 88 -7.63 -5.57 -4.88
CA HIS A 88 -8.59 -4.77 -4.14
C HIS A 88 -8.48 -4.98 -2.61
N ALA A 89 -8.61 -6.23 -2.16
CA ALA A 89 -8.50 -6.56 -0.75
C ALA A 89 -7.11 -6.20 -0.17
N ARG A 90 -6.04 -6.44 -0.95
CA ARG A 90 -4.66 -6.13 -0.55
C ARG A 90 -4.41 -4.64 -0.36
N ALA A 91 -4.96 -3.78 -1.22
CA ALA A 91 -4.83 -2.33 -1.07
C ALA A 91 -5.54 -1.83 0.19
N HIS A 92 -6.75 -2.34 0.47
CA HIS A 92 -7.49 -2.03 1.69
C HIS A 92 -6.74 -2.49 2.94
N HIS A 93 -6.20 -3.71 2.93
CA HIS A 93 -5.41 -4.24 4.03
C HIS A 93 -4.15 -3.40 4.29
N ASP A 94 -3.38 -3.05 3.25
CA ASP A 94 -2.17 -2.23 3.41
C ASP A 94 -2.49 -0.84 3.96
N ALA A 95 -3.54 -0.19 3.45
CA ALA A 95 -3.96 1.11 3.97
C ALA A 95 -4.33 1.03 5.46
N ALA A 96 -5.08 0.01 5.86
CA ALA A 96 -5.44 -0.22 7.26
C ALA A 96 -4.20 -0.48 8.14
N ALA A 97 -3.25 -1.29 7.67
CA ALA A 97 -2.01 -1.57 8.39
C ALA A 97 -1.16 -0.31 8.57
N LEU A 98 -1.07 0.55 7.55
CA LEU A 98 -0.35 1.81 7.62
C LEU A 98 -1.02 2.83 8.55
N TRP A 99 -2.35 2.92 8.55
CA TRP A 99 -3.09 3.76 9.51
C TRP A 99 -2.85 3.28 10.95
N ALA A 100 -2.96 1.97 11.20
CA ALA A 100 -2.71 1.40 12.52
C ALA A 100 -1.27 1.67 13.00
N ALA A 101 -0.28 1.51 12.11
CA ALA A 101 1.11 1.78 12.43
C ALA A 101 1.39 3.28 12.70
N ALA A 102 0.75 4.19 11.95
CA ALA A 102 0.86 5.63 12.19
C ALA A 102 0.26 6.03 13.55
N GLN A 103 -0.94 5.52 13.86
CA GLN A 103 -1.60 5.71 15.15
C GLN A 103 -0.75 5.20 16.32
N ALA A 104 -0.23 3.97 16.22
CA ALA A 104 0.63 3.38 17.24
C ALA A 104 1.94 4.19 17.46
N ALA A 105 2.43 4.86 16.42
CA ALA A 105 3.61 5.72 16.47
C ALA A 105 3.32 7.18 16.88
N GLY A 106 2.06 7.52 17.19
CA GLY A 106 1.63 8.89 17.53
C GLY A 106 1.85 9.88 16.38
N LEU A 107 1.66 9.43 15.14
CA LEU A 107 1.85 10.22 13.92
C LEU A 107 0.51 10.59 13.28
N PRO A 108 0.44 11.73 12.56
CA PRO A 108 -0.75 12.06 11.79
C PRO A 108 -0.93 11.07 10.62
N ASP A 109 -2.18 10.72 10.34
CA ASP A 109 -2.55 9.93 9.17
C ASP A 109 -2.18 10.69 7.88
N ARG A 110 -1.16 10.21 7.16
CA ARG A 110 -0.72 10.73 5.86
C ARG A 110 -0.96 9.75 4.71
N VAL A 111 -1.73 8.70 4.98
CA VAL A 111 -2.07 7.65 4.01
C VAL A 111 -3.49 7.86 3.52
N SER A 112 -3.68 7.85 2.21
CA SER A 112 -5.00 7.88 1.57
C SER A 112 -5.20 6.66 0.67
N LEU A 113 -6.38 6.06 0.72
CA LEU A 113 -6.84 5.05 -0.23
C LEU A 113 -7.92 5.68 -1.12
N THR A 114 -7.74 5.59 -2.43
CA THR A 114 -8.70 6.08 -3.44
C THR A 114 -9.18 4.91 -4.27
N GLU A 115 -10.47 4.62 -4.19
CA GLU A 115 -11.11 3.65 -5.06
C GLU A 115 -11.48 4.29 -6.40
N LEU A 116 -11.24 3.58 -7.50
CA LEU A 116 -11.49 4.00 -8.86
C LEU A 116 -12.68 3.20 -9.41
N PRO A 117 -13.89 3.77 -9.44
CA PRO A 117 -15.09 3.03 -9.81
C PRO A 117 -15.01 2.39 -11.19
N GLY A 118 -15.40 1.12 -11.29
CA GLY A 118 -15.46 0.37 -12.54
C GLY A 118 -14.10 -0.02 -13.13
N CYS A 119 -12.98 0.36 -12.50
CA CYS A 119 -11.65 0.05 -12.99
C CYS A 119 -11.25 -1.38 -12.58
N THR A 120 -10.71 -2.13 -13.54
CA THR A 120 -10.07 -3.45 -13.34
C THR A 120 -8.55 -3.28 -13.27
N HIS A 121 -7.78 -4.36 -13.45
CA HIS A 121 -6.30 -4.32 -13.51
C HIS A 121 -5.75 -3.80 -14.85
N ASP A 122 -6.31 -2.72 -15.40
CA ASP A 122 -5.88 -2.10 -16.65
C ASP A 122 -5.43 -0.65 -16.41
N VAL A 123 -4.12 -0.43 -16.44
CA VAL A 123 -3.54 0.89 -16.16
C VAL A 123 -3.86 1.92 -17.25
N ALA A 124 -3.92 1.51 -18.53
CA ALA A 124 -4.18 2.43 -19.63
C ALA A 124 -5.62 2.94 -19.56
N TRP A 125 -6.57 2.01 -19.41
CA TRP A 125 -7.97 2.34 -19.18
C TRP A 125 -8.15 3.25 -17.97
N THR A 126 -7.49 2.93 -16.85
CA THR A 126 -7.61 3.69 -15.60
C THR A 126 -7.01 5.11 -15.75
N ILE A 127 -5.95 5.28 -16.53
CA ILE A 127 -5.40 6.60 -16.86
C ILE A 127 -6.42 7.41 -17.67
N ASP A 128 -6.97 6.81 -18.72
CA ASP A 128 -7.82 7.52 -19.67
C ASP A 128 -9.20 7.84 -19.12
N THR A 129 -9.77 6.93 -18.32
CA THR A 129 -11.16 7.03 -17.85
C THR A 129 -11.30 7.55 -16.43
N ALA A 130 -10.45 7.07 -15.51
CA ALA A 130 -10.48 7.48 -14.10
C ALA A 130 -9.46 8.59 -13.78
N GLY A 131 -8.59 8.96 -14.71
CA GLY A 131 -7.66 10.07 -14.54
C GLY A 131 -6.50 9.77 -13.59
N LEU A 132 -6.09 8.50 -13.47
CA LEU A 132 -5.00 8.07 -12.57
C LEU A 132 -3.72 8.91 -12.75
N ALA A 133 -3.31 9.17 -13.99
CA ALA A 133 -2.12 9.99 -14.27
C ALA A 133 -2.24 11.40 -13.69
N ARG A 134 -3.42 12.02 -13.74
CA ARG A 134 -3.66 13.34 -13.14
C ARG A 134 -3.58 13.27 -11.62
N MET A 135 -4.11 12.22 -10.99
CA MET A 135 -4.04 12.05 -9.54
C MET A 135 -2.60 11.86 -9.05
N VAL A 136 -1.76 11.15 -9.81
CA VAL A 136 -0.35 10.92 -9.49
C VAL A 136 0.50 12.17 -9.76
N ALA A 137 0.24 12.88 -10.86
CA ALA A 137 1.04 14.05 -11.26
C ALA A 137 0.62 15.35 -10.58
N ALA A 138 -0.59 15.44 -10.00
CA ALA A 138 -1.08 16.64 -9.36
C ALA A 138 -0.41 16.84 -7.98
N PRO A 139 0.35 17.93 -7.77
CA PRO A 139 0.89 18.25 -6.46
C PRO A 139 -0.24 18.72 -5.52
N GLY A 140 -0.54 17.92 -4.51
CA GLY A 140 -1.16 18.40 -3.26
C GLY A 140 -2.58 18.96 -3.35
N ARG A 141 -3.58 18.09 -3.56
CA ARG A 141 -4.87 18.26 -2.87
C ARG A 141 -5.12 17.00 -2.07
N ALA A 142 -4.86 17.08 -0.76
CA ALA A 142 -5.23 16.02 0.17
C ALA A 142 -6.70 15.66 -0.10
N ALA A 143 -6.95 14.42 -0.54
CA ALA A 143 -8.29 13.90 -0.65
C ALA A 143 -8.93 14.04 0.74
N ARG A 144 -9.87 14.99 0.88
CA ARG A 144 -10.71 15.09 2.07
C ARG A 144 -11.41 13.75 2.20
N ARG A 145 -11.25 13.09 3.36
CA ARG A 145 -12.09 11.96 3.75
C ARG A 145 -13.54 12.31 3.45
N LEU A 146 -14.22 11.50 2.65
CA LEU A 146 -15.68 11.43 2.73
C LEU A 146 -15.97 10.91 4.13
N ALA A 147 -16.50 11.78 4.98
CA ALA A 147 -17.10 11.34 6.22
C ALA A 147 -18.26 10.41 5.84
N ALA A 148 -18.25 9.18 6.36
CA ALA A 148 -19.42 8.34 6.32
C ALA A 148 -20.56 9.13 6.97
N ALA A 149 -21.62 9.40 6.19
CA ALA A 149 -22.85 9.92 6.73
C ALA A 149 -23.46 8.84 7.64
N VAL A 150 -23.68 9.19 8.89
CA VAL A 150 -24.53 8.46 9.85
C VAL A 150 -25.98 8.78 9.53
#